data_AF-B7Q2G4-F1
#
_entry.id   AF-B7Q2G4-F1
#
_cell.length_a   1.000
_cell.length_b   1.000
_cell.length_c   1.000
_cell.angle_alpha   90.00
_cell.angle_beta   90.00
_cell.angle_gamma   90.00
#
_symmetry.space_group_name_H-M   'P 1'
#
loop_
_entity.id
_entity.type
_entity.pdbx_description
1 polymer ?
#
loop_
_entity_poly.entity_id
_entity_poly.type
_entity_poly.pdbx_seq_one_letter_code
_entity_poly.pdbx_strand_id
1 'polypeptide(L)'
;MTTYLTVIVDFAMDRDISRWNAVLLITCCAAVDMVSRLASGWITDKGFLRRSSMMTLHFLLSATSLHLVPLCHSYTPIVLMSVIVGWCNGATIVLIPVFLMELVDAGKFSVCYGTATFLAGLPMLARPVIIGYFRDTLGDYRGLFWLLGTLSACKVVLWCWLYWKERQGCNVRNLVNEQRQMKLSQA
;
A
#
# COMPACT_ATOMS: atom_id res chain seq x y z
N MET A 1 1.92 -5.55 -4.14
CA MET A 1 2.61 -5.25 -5.41
C MET A 1 3.37 -6.45 -5.96
N THR A 2 4.38 -6.98 -5.27
CA THR A 2 5.20 -8.10 -5.80
C THR A 2 4.35 -9.29 -6.25
N THR A 3 3.36 -9.70 -5.45
CA THR A 3 2.41 -10.74 -5.83
C THR A 3 1.55 -10.38 -7.04
N TYR A 4 1.14 -9.11 -7.18
CA TYR A 4 0.34 -8.67 -8.32
C TYR A 4 1.12 -8.85 -9.62
N LEU A 5 2.38 -8.39 -9.66
CA LEU A 5 3.24 -8.53 -10.84
C LEU A 5 3.49 -9.99 -11.23
N THR A 6 3.59 -10.90 -10.25
CA THR A 6 3.84 -12.32 -10.54
C THR A 6 2.62 -13.01 -11.14
N VAL A 7 1.40 -12.64 -10.73
CA VAL A 7 0.18 -13.36 -11.17
C VAL A 7 -0.58 -12.67 -12.30
N ILE A 8 -0.33 -11.38 -12.55
CA ILE A 8 -1.13 -10.60 -13.50
C ILE A 8 -1.00 -11.08 -14.95
N VAL A 9 0.18 -11.58 -15.34
CA VAL A 9 0.40 -12.11 -16.69
C VAL A 9 -0.40 -13.38 -16.89
N ASP A 10 -0.29 -14.34 -15.96
CA ASP A 10 -1.03 -15.59 -16.04
C ASP A 10 -2.53 -15.34 -16.01
N PHE A 11 -2.99 -14.44 -15.14
CA PHE A 11 -4.40 -14.06 -15.07
C PHE A 11 -4.93 -13.33 -16.31
N ALA A 12 -4.09 -12.57 -17.01
CA ALA A 12 -4.45 -11.96 -18.29
C ALA A 12 -4.52 -13.02 -19.40
N MET A 13 -3.57 -13.96 -19.42
CA MET A 13 -3.55 -15.08 -20.35
C MET A 13 -4.79 -15.99 -20.18
N ASP A 14 -5.23 -16.22 -18.94
CA ASP A 14 -6.45 -16.98 -18.62
C ASP A 14 -7.75 -16.32 -19.15
N ARG A 15 -7.67 -15.07 -19.64
CA ARG A 15 -8.78 -14.33 -20.28
C ARG A 15 -8.60 -14.11 -21.78
N ASP A 16 -7.84 -14.98 -22.43
CA ASP A 16 -7.55 -14.90 -23.87
C ASP A 16 -6.84 -13.59 -24.30
N ILE A 17 -6.18 -12.89 -23.36
CA ILE A 17 -5.35 -11.74 -23.70
C ILE A 17 -4.02 -12.27 -24.24
N SER A 18 -3.54 -11.65 -25.33
CA SER A 18 -2.26 -12.05 -25.93
C SER A 18 -1.10 -11.90 -24.94
N ARG A 19 -0.11 -12.81 -25.01
CA ARG A 19 1.08 -12.77 -24.16
C ARG A 19 1.81 -11.44 -24.23
N TRP A 20 1.90 -10.85 -25.43
CA TRP A 20 2.51 -9.54 -25.63
C TRP A 20 1.79 -8.45 -24.83
N ASN A 21 0.46 -8.40 -24.89
CA ASN A 21 -0.33 -7.44 -24.12
C ASN A 21 -0.24 -7.71 -22.60
N ALA A 22 -0.20 -8.97 -22.18
CA ALA A 22 -0.04 -9.34 -20.79
C ALA A 22 1.31 -8.86 -20.21
N VAL A 23 2.41 -9.05 -20.95
CA VAL A 23 3.74 -8.56 -20.53
C VAL A 23 3.79 -7.03 -20.48
N LEU A 24 3.11 -6.34 -21.40
CA LEU A 24 3.02 -4.88 -21.37
C LEU A 24 2.36 -4.34 -20.09
N LEU A 25 1.49 -5.12 -19.42
CA LEU A 25 0.94 -4.74 -18.12
C LEU A 25 2.04 -4.60 -17.06
N ILE A 26 3.01 -5.51 -17.02
CA ILE A 26 4.14 -5.44 -16.09
C ILE A 26 4.97 -4.19 -16.39
N THR A 27 5.32 -3.97 -17.66
CA THR A 27 6.13 -2.82 -18.08
C THR A 27 5.43 -1.50 -17.75
N CYS A 28 4.12 -1.40 -18.04
CA CYS A 28 3.32 -0.23 -17.70
C CYS A 28 3.27 0.00 -16.19
N CYS A 29 3.03 -1.06 -15.41
CA CYS A 29 3.00 -0.99 -13.96
C CYS A 29 4.35 -0.51 -13.37
N ALA A 30 5.47 -1.01 -13.91
CA ALA A 30 6.82 -0.60 -13.50
C ALA A 30 7.14 0.84 -13.89
N ALA A 31 6.75 1.27 -15.11
CA ALA A 31 6.94 2.66 -15.54
C ALA A 31 6.16 3.64 -14.66
N VAL A 32 4.91 3.32 -14.34
CA VAL A 32 4.08 4.15 -13.44
C VAL A 32 4.61 4.11 -12.02
N ASP A 33 5.12 2.98 -11.53
CA ASP A 33 5.79 2.89 -10.23
C ASP A 33 6.96 3.90 -10.16
N MET A 34 7.84 3.92 -11.16
CA MET A 34 8.95 4.88 -11.22
C MET A 34 8.47 6.33 -11.23
N VAL A 35 7.50 6.67 -12.08
CA VAL A 35 6.94 8.03 -12.16
C VAL A 35 6.30 8.44 -10.84
N SER A 36 5.56 7.53 -10.19
CA SER A 36 4.87 7.82 -8.94
C SER A 36 5.84 8.08 -7.79
N ARG A 37 7.01 7.44 -7.77
CA ARG A 37 8.06 7.70 -6.75
C ARG A 37 8.59 9.13 -6.85
N LEU A 38 8.85 9.59 -8.07
CA LEU A 38 9.29 10.96 -8.33
C LEU A 38 8.19 11.97 -7.99
N ALA A 39 6.97 11.70 -8.45
CA ALA A 39 5.82 12.57 -8.22
C ALA A 39 5.46 12.66 -6.73
N SER A 40 5.43 11.54 -6.00
CA SER A 40 5.06 11.50 -4.58
C SER A 40 6.06 12.23 -3.70
N GLY A 41 7.35 12.16 -4.04
CA GLY A 41 8.39 12.95 -3.36
C GLY A 41 8.09 14.43 -3.50
N TRP A 42 7.87 14.90 -4.74
CA TRP A 42 7.59 16.31 -5.00
C TRP A 42 6.28 16.81 -4.36
N ILE A 43 5.23 15.99 -4.37
CA ILE A 43 3.93 16.33 -3.75
C ILE A 43 4.07 16.44 -2.23
N THR A 44 4.86 15.55 -1.62
CA THR A 44 5.11 15.56 -0.17
C THR A 44 5.92 16.78 0.26
N ASP A 45 6.90 17.18 -0.53
CA ASP A 45 7.76 18.33 -0.25
C ASP A 45 7.00 19.67 -0.33
N LYS A 46 5.99 19.76 -1.22
CA LYS A 46 5.13 20.94 -1.31
C LYS A 46 4.11 21.06 -0.18
N GLY A 47 4.00 20.07 0.72
CA GLY A 47 3.15 20.14 1.91
C GLY A 47 1.64 20.19 1.63
N PHE A 48 1.20 19.87 0.40
CA PHE A 48 -0.22 19.98 0.00
C PHE A 48 -1.17 19.10 0.83
N LEU A 49 -0.70 17.96 1.34
CA LEU A 49 -1.48 16.98 2.09
C LEU A 49 -0.68 16.41 3.26
N ARG A 50 -1.34 16.12 4.38
CA ARG A 50 -0.74 15.35 5.48
C ARG A 50 -0.30 13.98 4.97
N ARG A 51 0.96 13.61 5.22
CA ARG A 51 1.60 12.35 4.79
C ARG A 51 0.75 11.13 5.14
N SER A 52 0.21 11.10 6.36
CA SER A 52 -0.65 10.01 6.85
C SER A 52 -1.99 9.88 6.08
N SER A 53 -2.59 11.00 5.69
CA SER A 53 -3.81 11.01 4.86
C SER A 53 -3.54 10.49 3.45
N MET A 54 -2.41 10.88 2.84
CA MET A 54 -2.00 10.36 1.53
C MET A 54 -1.74 8.85 1.58
N MET A 55 -1.07 8.37 2.63
CA MET A 55 -0.80 6.94 2.82
C MET A 55 -2.09 6.13 2.96
N THR A 56 -3.07 6.66 3.69
CA THR A 56 -4.40 6.04 3.81
C THR A 56 -5.13 5.98 2.47
N LEU A 57 -5.08 7.06 1.68
CA LEU A 57 -5.67 7.11 0.34
C LEU A 57 -5.05 6.06 -0.60
N HIS A 58 -3.72 5.96 -0.64
CA HIS A 58 -3.04 4.95 -1.46
C HIS A 58 -3.37 3.52 -1.03
N PHE A 59 -3.51 3.25 0.27
CA PHE A 59 -3.91 1.94 0.75
C PHE A 59 -5.35 1.58 0.39
N LEU A 60 -6.28 2.52 0.50
CA LEU A 60 -7.67 2.34 0.07
C LEU A 60 -7.75 2.10 -1.43
N LEU A 61 -7.05 2.91 -2.22
CA LEU A 61 -7.05 2.81 -3.66
C LEU A 61 -6.43 1.49 -4.14
N SER A 62 -5.35 1.03 -3.50
CA SER A 62 -4.75 -0.28 -3.77
C SER A 62 -5.64 -1.46 -3.37
N ALA A 63 -6.36 -1.37 -2.24
CA ALA A 63 -7.25 -2.43 -1.78
C ALA A 63 -8.50 -2.55 -2.66
N THR A 64 -9.06 -1.43 -3.09
CA THR A 64 -10.20 -1.38 -4.02
C THR A 64 -9.80 -1.91 -5.39
N SER A 65 -8.66 -1.49 -5.94
CA SER A 65 -8.18 -2.01 -7.23
C SER A 65 -8.03 -3.53 -7.22
N LEU A 66 -7.51 -4.12 -6.14
CA LEU A 66 -7.35 -5.59 -6.05
C LEU A 66 -8.68 -6.35 -6.02
N HIS A 67 -9.73 -5.77 -5.43
CA HIS A 67 -11.08 -6.37 -5.47
C HIS A 67 -11.77 -6.18 -6.82
N LEU A 68 -11.45 -5.12 -7.55
CA LEU A 68 -12.03 -4.86 -8.87
C LEU A 68 -11.41 -5.73 -9.96
N VAL A 69 -10.11 -6.04 -9.87
CA VAL A 69 -9.39 -6.89 -10.85
C VAL A 69 -10.11 -8.22 -11.18
N PRO A 70 -10.61 -9.04 -10.23
CA PRO A 70 -11.33 -10.27 -10.55
C PRO A 70 -12.64 -10.06 -11.33
N LEU A 71 -13.26 -8.88 -11.22
CA LEU A 71 -14.49 -8.51 -11.94
C LEU A 71 -14.22 -8.02 -13.37
N CYS A 72 -12.97 -7.67 -13.68
CA CYS A 72 -12.58 -7.19 -15.00
C CYS A 72 -12.40 -8.37 -15.96
N HIS A 73 -13.08 -8.31 -17.12
CA HIS A 73 -12.95 -9.32 -18.18
C HIS A 73 -12.22 -8.84 -19.43
N SER A 74 -11.99 -7.54 -19.56
CA SER A 74 -11.35 -6.92 -20.74
C SER A 74 -9.96 -6.38 -20.42
N TYR A 75 -9.12 -6.21 -21.45
CA TYR A 75 -7.75 -5.69 -21.31
C TYR A 75 -7.72 -4.27 -20.74
N THR A 76 -8.56 -3.37 -21.25
CA THR A 76 -8.58 -1.95 -20.84
C THR A 76 -8.75 -1.75 -19.32
N PRO A 77 -9.75 -2.35 -18.64
CA PRO A 77 -9.88 -2.18 -17.20
C PRO A 77 -8.72 -2.83 -16.42
N ILE A 78 -8.11 -3.91 -16.92
CA ILE A 78 -6.93 -4.52 -16.28
C ILE A 78 -5.71 -3.59 -16.37
N VAL A 79 -5.53 -2.89 -17.49
CA VAL A 79 -4.48 -1.85 -17.64
C VAL A 79 -4.70 -0.73 -16.63
N LEU A 80 -5.92 -0.21 -16.52
CA LEU A 80 -6.26 0.86 -15.57
C LEU A 80 -5.96 0.44 -14.13
N MET A 81 -6.35 -0.78 -13.73
CA MET A 81 -6.04 -1.30 -12.39
C MET A 81 -4.54 -1.47 -12.18
N SER A 82 -3.79 -1.89 -13.20
CA SER A 82 -2.32 -2.02 -13.14
C SER A 82 -1.63 -0.68 -12.94
N VAL A 83 -2.10 0.36 -13.62
CA VAL A 83 -1.61 1.75 -13.44
C VAL A 83 -1.88 2.23 -12.02
N ILE A 84 -3.10 2.03 -11.51
CA ILE A 84 -3.49 2.43 -10.16
C ILE A 84 -2.64 1.71 -9.10
N VAL A 85 -2.49 0.40 -9.22
CA VAL A 85 -1.68 -0.41 -8.30
C VAL A 85 -0.21 0.01 -8.34
N GLY A 86 0.34 0.26 -9.53
CA GLY A 86 1.71 0.74 -9.72
C GLY A 86 1.93 2.10 -9.07
N TRP A 87 1.02 3.04 -9.29
CA TRP A 87 1.06 4.37 -8.68
C TRP A 87 1.02 4.30 -7.15
N CYS A 88 0.06 3.55 -6.61
CA CYS A 88 -0.08 3.42 -5.17
C CYS A 88 1.15 2.79 -4.53
N ASN A 89 1.77 1.80 -5.18
CA ASN A 89 2.96 1.15 -4.68
C ASN A 89 4.16 2.10 -4.64
N GLY A 90 4.46 2.76 -5.76
CA GLY A 90 5.62 3.64 -5.87
C GLY A 90 5.49 4.88 -4.98
N ALA A 91 4.27 5.41 -4.81
CA ALA A 91 4.07 6.47 -3.83
C ALA A 91 4.29 5.96 -2.39
N THR A 92 3.73 4.81 -2.04
CA THR A 92 3.85 4.28 -0.67
C THR A 92 5.30 3.96 -0.29
N ILE A 93 6.09 3.35 -1.18
CA ILE A 93 7.48 2.98 -0.86
C ILE A 93 8.36 4.19 -0.53
N VAL A 94 8.06 5.36 -1.11
CA VAL A 94 8.73 6.62 -0.80
C VAL A 94 8.24 7.21 0.53
N LEU A 95 6.94 7.11 0.81
CA LEU A 95 6.35 7.68 2.03
C LEU A 95 6.71 6.92 3.31
N ILE A 96 6.89 5.58 3.27
CA ILE A 96 7.17 4.77 4.47
C ILE A 96 8.39 5.25 5.26
N PRO A 97 9.60 5.36 4.66
CA PRO A 97 10.78 5.79 5.42
C PRO A 97 10.65 7.23 5.92
N VAL A 98 10.03 8.12 5.14
CA VAL A 98 9.78 9.51 5.54
C VAL A 98 8.87 9.56 6.76
N PHE A 99 7.78 8.81 6.75
CA PHE A 99 6.87 8.70 7.89
C PHE A 99 7.57 8.11 9.11
N LEU A 100 8.37 7.06 8.94
CA LEU A 100 9.08 6.45 10.06
C LEU A 100 10.14 7.39 10.67
N MET A 101 10.79 8.26 9.89
CA MET A 101 11.69 9.29 10.42
C MET A 101 10.97 10.36 11.26
N GLU A 102 9.66 10.59 11.01
CA GLU A 102 8.87 11.50 11.86
C GLU A 102 8.50 10.87 13.21
N LEU A 103 8.43 9.54 13.27
CA LEU A 103 7.99 8.80 14.46
C LEU A 103 9.18 8.36 15.35
N VAL A 104 10.36 8.18 14.77
CA VAL A 104 11.52 7.60 15.45
C VAL A 104 12.68 8.58 15.41
N ASP A 105 13.36 8.74 16.54
CA ASP A 105 14.61 9.50 16.60
C ASP A 105 15.62 8.99 15.57
N ALA A 106 16.35 9.91 14.93
CA ALA A 106 17.30 9.59 13.86
C ALA A 106 18.31 8.49 14.25
N GLY A 107 18.75 8.46 15.52
CA GLY A 107 19.69 7.45 16.02
C GLY A 107 19.15 6.01 16.07
N LYS A 108 17.83 5.82 16.09
CA LYS A 108 17.18 4.49 16.14
C LYS A 108 16.49 4.12 14.83
N PHE A 109 16.40 5.04 13.87
CA PHE A 109 15.71 4.86 12.61
C PHE A 109 16.16 3.60 11.86
N SER A 110 17.48 3.40 11.70
CA SER A 110 18.03 2.25 10.95
C SER A 110 17.63 0.91 11.58
N VAL A 111 17.72 0.81 12.91
CA VAL A 111 17.33 -0.41 13.64
C VAL A 111 15.83 -0.65 13.52
N CYS A 112 15.00 0.38 13.75
CA CYS A 112 13.55 0.25 13.63
C CYS A 112 13.11 -0.13 12.21
N TYR A 113 13.65 0.53 11.18
CA TYR A 113 13.33 0.25 9.79
C TYR A 113 13.80 -1.15 9.37
N GLY A 114 15.01 -1.55 9.79
CA GLY A 114 15.55 -2.88 9.57
C GLY A 114 14.70 -3.97 10.21
N THR A 115 14.31 -3.81 11.48
CA THR A 115 13.42 -4.76 12.16
C THR A 115 12.04 -4.83 11.51
N ALA A 116 11.46 -3.69 11.13
CA ALA A 116 10.16 -3.63 10.46
C ALA A 116 10.18 -4.34 9.10
N THR A 117 11.22 -4.12 8.30
CA THR A 117 11.40 -4.78 7.00
C THR A 117 11.69 -6.26 7.14
N PHE A 118 12.46 -6.67 8.15
CA PHE A 118 12.68 -8.08 8.46
C PHE A 118 11.38 -8.81 8.81
N LEU A 119 10.57 -8.24 9.71
CA LEU A 119 9.26 -8.80 10.06
C LEU A 119 8.30 -8.83 8.87
N ALA A 120 8.34 -7.80 8.01
CA ALA A 120 7.57 -7.77 6.76
C ALA A 120 8.06 -8.83 5.75
N GLY A 121 9.32 -9.25 5.85
CA GLY A 121 9.96 -10.31 5.08
C GLY A 121 9.39 -11.70 5.34
N LEU A 122 9.03 -12.03 6.58
CA LEU A 122 8.53 -13.37 6.95
C LEU A 122 7.27 -13.78 6.17
N PRO A 123 6.22 -12.93 6.08
CA PRO A 123 5.08 -13.21 5.20
C PRO A 123 5.46 -13.36 3.73
N MET A 124 6.56 -12.74 3.27
CA MET A 124 6.99 -12.81 1.87
C MET A 124 7.33 -14.24 1.43
N LEU A 125 7.88 -15.04 2.35
CA LEU A 125 8.25 -16.43 2.10
C LEU A 125 7.04 -17.34 1.94
N ALA A 126 5.94 -17.06 2.64
CA ALA A 126 4.69 -17.81 2.52
C ALA A 126 3.93 -17.51 1.22
N ARG A 127 4.15 -16.35 0.60
CA ARG A 127 3.42 -15.93 -0.61
C ARG A 127 3.55 -16.88 -1.80
N PRO A 128 4.74 -17.35 -2.22
CA PRO A 128 4.84 -18.29 -3.35
C PRO A 128 4.07 -19.59 -3.10
N VAL A 129 4.06 -20.12 -1.87
CA VAL A 129 3.30 -21.32 -1.51
C VAL A 129 1.80 -21.09 -1.67
N ILE A 130 1.30 -19.94 -1.22
CA ILE A 130 -0.11 -19.57 -1.40
C ILE A 130 -0.44 -19.41 -2.89
N ILE A 131 0.39 -18.69 -3.65
CA ILE A 131 0.17 -18.48 -5.10
C ILE A 131 0.15 -19.81 -5.85
N GLY A 132 1.11 -20.69 -5.57
CA GLY A 132 1.20 -22.02 -6.16
C GLY A 132 -0.02 -22.87 -5.82
N TYR A 133 -0.47 -22.87 -4.55
CA TYR A 133 -1.68 -23.59 -4.16
C TYR A 133 -2.90 -23.18 -4.99
N PHE A 134 -3.15 -21.89 -5.19
CA PHE A 134 -4.27 -21.42 -6.00
C PHE A 134 -4.13 -21.78 -7.48
N ARG A 135 -2.92 -21.72 -8.05
CA ARG A 135 -2.69 -22.11 -9.45
C ARG A 135 -2.82 -23.62 -9.66
N ASP A 136 -2.25 -24.42 -8.76
CA ASP A 136 -2.12 -25.87 -8.93
C ASP A 136 -3.41 -26.62 -8.57
N THR A 137 -4.22 -26.11 -7.64
CA THR A 137 -5.46 -26.79 -7.21
C THR A 137 -6.72 -26.28 -7.90
N LEU A 138 -6.88 -24.96 -8.01
CA LEU A 138 -8.11 -24.34 -8.55
C LEU A 138 -7.98 -23.99 -10.04
N GLY A 139 -6.76 -23.94 -10.58
CA GLY A 139 -6.50 -23.57 -11.97
C GLY A 139 -6.80 -22.10 -12.30
N ASP A 140 -7.16 -21.28 -11.31
CA ASP A 140 -7.68 -19.93 -11.50
C ASP A 140 -7.25 -18.99 -10.35
N TYR A 141 -6.84 -17.77 -10.72
CA TYR A 141 -6.40 -16.74 -9.79
C TYR A 141 -7.52 -15.87 -9.23
N ARG A 142 -8.77 -16.00 -9.68
CA ARG A 142 -9.89 -15.21 -9.13
C ARG A 142 -9.94 -15.30 -7.59
N GLY A 143 -9.89 -16.50 -7.03
CA GLY A 143 -9.88 -16.71 -5.58
C GLY A 143 -8.68 -16.06 -4.88
N LEU A 144 -7.51 -16.08 -5.53
CA LEU A 144 -6.30 -15.42 -5.01
C LEU A 144 -6.48 -13.90 -4.96
N PHE A 145 -7.09 -13.28 -5.98
CA PHE A 145 -7.35 -11.84 -5.97
C PHE A 145 -8.34 -11.43 -4.87
N TRP A 146 -9.39 -12.22 -4.64
CA TRP A 146 -10.31 -11.98 -3.51
C TRP A 146 -9.60 -12.09 -2.15
N LEU A 147 -8.74 -13.08 -1.98
CA LEU A 147 -7.92 -13.23 -0.77
C LEU A 147 -6.97 -12.03 -0.58
N LEU A 148 -6.25 -11.65 -1.63
CA LEU A 148 -5.32 -10.50 -1.61
C LEU A 148 -6.05 -9.17 -1.36
N GLY A 149 -7.23 -9.01 -1.94
CA GLY A 149 -8.12 -7.88 -1.68
C GLY A 149 -8.51 -7.82 -0.21
N THR A 150 -9.00 -8.94 0.35
CA THR A 150 -9.42 -9.03 1.75
C THR A 150 -8.28 -8.74 2.71
N LEU A 151 -7.11 -9.33 2.49
CA LEU A 151 -5.90 -9.05 3.29
C LEU A 151 -5.48 -7.57 3.21
N SER A 152 -5.61 -6.97 2.02
CA SER A 152 -5.32 -5.54 1.82
C SER A 152 -6.34 -4.65 2.52
N ALA A 153 -7.62 -5.04 2.57
CA ALA A 153 -8.65 -4.35 3.33
C ALA A 153 -8.39 -4.45 4.84
N CYS A 154 -8.01 -5.62 5.36
CA CYS A 154 -7.60 -5.78 6.76
C CYS A 154 -6.42 -4.86 7.11
N LYS A 155 -5.43 -4.75 6.22
CA LYS A 155 -4.31 -3.82 6.37
C LYS A 155 -4.79 -2.36 6.43
N VAL A 156 -5.73 -1.96 5.57
CA VAL A 156 -6.33 -0.61 5.59
C VAL A 156 -7.06 -0.36 6.91
N VAL A 157 -7.88 -1.30 7.36
CA VAL A 157 -8.63 -1.18 8.63
C VAL A 157 -7.66 -1.03 9.80
N LEU A 158 -6.61 -1.85 9.85
CA LEU A 158 -5.56 -1.74 10.87
C LEU A 158 -4.87 -0.36 10.82
N TRP A 159 -4.54 0.11 9.62
CA TRP A 159 -3.93 1.44 9.43
C TRP A 159 -4.85 2.57 9.88
N CYS A 160 -6.13 2.54 9.49
CA CYS A 160 -7.14 3.51 9.92
C CYS A 160 -7.34 3.48 11.43
N TRP A 161 -7.32 2.30 12.05
CA TRP A 161 -7.42 2.15 13.50
C TRP A 161 -6.20 2.74 14.21
N LEU A 162 -4.99 2.47 13.73
CA LEU A 162 -3.75 3.06 14.24
C LEU A 162 -3.77 4.58 14.10
N TYR A 163 -4.16 5.08 12.92
CA TYR A 163 -4.28 6.51 12.64
C TYR A 163 -5.29 7.19 13.57
N TRP A 164 -6.45 6.54 13.80
CA TRP A 164 -7.45 7.03 14.75
C TRP A 164 -6.88 7.10 16.16
N LYS A 165 -6.20 6.04 16.61
CA LYS A 165 -5.60 5.96 17.95
C LYS A 165 -4.53 7.03 18.16
N GLU A 166 -3.69 7.26 17.16
CA GLU A 166 -2.67 8.31 17.18
C GLU A 166 -3.30 9.71 17.28
N ARG A 167 -4.36 9.96 16.50
CA ARG A 167 -5.10 11.23 16.53
C ARG A 167 -5.76 11.48 17.89
N GLN A 168 -6.32 10.45 18.51
CA GLN A 168 -6.88 10.54 19.87
C GLN A 168 -5.81 10.87 20.90
N GLY A 169 -4.64 10.21 20.85
CA GLY A 169 -3.53 10.47 21.77
C GLY A 169 -2.97 11.89 21.67
N CYS A 170 -2.90 12.45 20.45
CA CYS A 170 -2.48 13.84 20.24
C CYS A 170 -3.53 14.83 20.76
N ASN A 171 -4.82 14.57 20.52
CA ASN A 171 -5.90 15.45 20.97
C ASN A 171 -5.97 15.54 22.51
N VAL A 172 -5.85 14.40 23.21
CA VAL A 172 -5.83 14.36 24.67
C VAL A 172 -4.62 15.12 25.24
N ARG A 173 -3.43 14.97 24.63
CA ARG A 173 -2.21 15.66 25.09
C ARG A 173 -2.31 17.17 24.93
N ASN A 174 -2.92 17.64 23.84
CA ASN A 174 -3.16 19.07 23.62
C ASN A 174 -4.15 19.64 24.65
N LEU A 175 -5.25 18.95 24.93
CA LEU A 175 -6.23 19.36 25.94
C LEU A 175 -5.60 19.46 27.34
N VAL A 176 -4.76 18.49 27.73
CA VAL A 176 -4.04 18.52 29.02
C VAL A 176 -3.06 19.71 29.08
N ASN A 177 -2.35 20.00 27.98
CA ASN A 177 -1.43 21.13 27.91
C ASN A 177 -2.18 22.47 28.00
N GLU A 178 -3.31 22.63 27.31
CA GLU A 178 -4.15 23.83 27.41
C GLU A 178 -4.69 24.04 28.83
N GLN A 179 -5.15 22.98 29.50
CA GLN A 179 -5.58 23.07 30.90
C GLN A 179 -4.44 23.46 31.84
N ARG A 180 -3.22 22.99 31.58
CA ARG A 180 -2.04 23.36 32.37
C ARG A 180 -1.68 24.82 32.18
N GLN A 181 -1.73 25.34 30.96
CA GLN A 181 -1.47 26.76 30.66
C GLN A 181 -2.51 27.68 31.31
N MET A 182 -3.79 27.31 31.26
CA MET A 182 -4.85 28.08 31.93
C MET A 182 -4.61 28.17 33.45
N LYS A 183 -4.22 27.07 34.10
CA LYS A 183 -3.89 27.07 35.54
C LYS A 183 -2.69 27.94 35.90
N LEU A 184 -1.69 28.04 35.01
CA LEU A 184 -0.50 28.86 35.23
C LEU A 184 -0.77 30.36 35.02
N SER A 185 -1.74 30.72 34.17
CA SER A 185 -2.12 32.13 33.93
C SER A 185 -2.95 32.78 35.04
N GLN A 186 -3.50 31.97 35.95
CA GLN A 186 -4.38 32.41 37.05
C GLN A 186 -3.66 32.46 38.41
N ALA A 187 -2.38 32.08 38.46
CA ALA A 187 -1.52 32.10 39.65
C ALA A 187 -0.49 33.22 39.53
#